data_AF-A0A1V0G3N1-F1
#
_entry.id   AF-A0A1V0G3N1-F1
#
_cell.length_a   1.000
_cell.length_b   1.000
_cell.length_c   1.000
_cell.angle_alpha   90.00
_cell.angle_beta   90.00
_cell.angle_gamma   90.00
#
_symmetry.space_group_name_H-M   'P 1'
#
loop_
_entity.id
_entity.type
_entity.pdbx_description
1 polymer ?
#
loop_
_entity_poly.entity_id
_entity_poly.type
_entity_poly.pdbx_seq_one_letter_code
_entity_poly.pdbx_strand_id
1 'polypeptide(L)'
;MYWSAGGHIDGVPDNQNPAQVINMSLGGDGGCSQSSQRIIDKTTNLGALIVIAAGNENQDASRTWPSSCNNVLSVGATTPKGKRAPFSNYGARVHLAAPGTNILSTIDVGQAGPVRSSYGMKAGTSMAAPHVSGVAALVISAANSIGKTLTPSELSDILVRTTSRFNGRLDRGLGSGIVDANAAVNAVLGDQNRAQPRPPVNQPINSGNKVYKSNGKVAIRDLRSVTSGIRVNDQARVGSANITLTLDIRHGDRSLLAVELIAPSGRIYPINHDGKRQPNIVGSVTFGVKNER
;
A
#
# COMPACT_ATOMS: atom_id res chain seq x y z
N MET A 1 -2.14 -6.71 -19.91
CA MET A 1 -2.65 -5.74 -18.91
C MET A 1 -3.60 -4.72 -19.52
N TYR A 2 -3.20 -3.93 -20.53
CA TYR A 2 -4.07 -2.89 -21.11
C TYR A 2 -5.43 -3.41 -21.61
N TRP A 3 -5.43 -4.42 -22.47
CA TRP A 3 -6.67 -5.07 -22.93
C TRP A 3 -7.47 -5.72 -21.79
N SER A 4 -6.78 -6.33 -20.82
CA SER A 4 -7.42 -6.91 -19.63
C SER A 4 -8.21 -5.85 -18.85
N ALA A 5 -7.72 -4.61 -18.79
CA ALA A 5 -8.41 -3.47 -18.17
C ALA A 5 -9.50 -2.84 -19.06
N GLY A 6 -9.82 -3.42 -20.22
CA GLY A 6 -10.82 -2.89 -21.17
C GLY A 6 -10.25 -1.95 -22.24
N GLY A 7 -8.93 -1.88 -22.40
CA GLY A 7 -8.31 -1.11 -23.47
C GLY A 7 -8.47 -1.77 -24.84
N HIS A 8 -8.80 -0.99 -25.87
CA HIS A 8 -8.89 -1.49 -27.25
C HIS A 8 -7.52 -1.87 -27.83
N ILE A 9 -7.45 -2.96 -28.58
CA ILE A 9 -6.28 -3.35 -29.38
C ILE A 9 -6.76 -3.71 -30.78
N ASP A 10 -6.19 -3.06 -31.80
CA ASP A 10 -6.52 -3.31 -33.20
C ASP A 10 -6.40 -4.80 -33.55
N GLY A 11 -7.45 -5.36 -34.15
CA GLY A 11 -7.50 -6.78 -34.51
C GLY A 11 -7.79 -7.75 -33.36
N VAL A 12 -8.03 -7.25 -32.13
CA VAL A 12 -8.44 -8.06 -30.97
C VAL A 12 -9.84 -7.65 -30.54
N PRO A 13 -10.79 -8.61 -30.34
CA PRO A 13 -12.12 -8.28 -29.82
C PRO A 13 -12.06 -7.58 -28.46
N ASP A 14 -12.93 -6.59 -28.25
CA ASP A 14 -12.96 -5.85 -26.99
C ASP A 14 -13.36 -6.73 -25.80
N ASN A 15 -12.68 -6.53 -24.67
CA ASN A 15 -12.96 -7.25 -23.44
C ASN A 15 -14.28 -6.75 -22.81
N GLN A 16 -15.32 -7.58 -22.89
CA GLN A 16 -16.64 -7.31 -22.29
C GLN A 16 -16.63 -7.40 -20.75
N ASN A 17 -15.56 -7.93 -20.15
CA ASN A 17 -15.41 -8.06 -18.70
C ASN A 17 -14.07 -7.44 -18.24
N PRO A 18 -13.95 -6.10 -18.24
CA PRO A 18 -12.73 -5.43 -17.80
C PRO A 18 -12.33 -5.80 -16.37
N ALA A 19 -11.07 -6.19 -16.19
CA ALA A 19 -10.51 -6.51 -14.89
C ALA A 19 -10.26 -5.23 -14.08
N GLN A 20 -10.81 -5.17 -12.86
CA GLN A 20 -10.53 -4.10 -11.90
C GLN A 20 -9.21 -4.30 -11.14
N VAL A 21 -8.72 -5.55 -11.08
CA VAL A 21 -7.44 -5.93 -10.48
C VAL A 21 -6.70 -6.84 -11.44
N ILE A 22 -5.44 -6.51 -11.74
CA ILE A 22 -4.57 -7.30 -12.61
C ILE A 22 -3.39 -7.78 -11.79
N ASN A 23 -3.36 -9.08 -11.50
CA ASN A 23 -2.21 -9.73 -10.86
C ASN A 23 -1.13 -10.08 -11.90
N MET A 24 0.11 -9.67 -11.65
CA MET A 24 1.27 -10.02 -12.46
C MET A 24 2.35 -10.66 -11.58
N SER A 25 2.23 -11.98 -11.41
CA SER A 25 3.21 -12.83 -10.72
C SER A 25 4.46 -13.12 -11.58
N LEU A 26 5.00 -12.08 -12.21
CA LEU A 26 6.14 -12.14 -13.13
C LEU A 26 7.14 -11.04 -12.79
N GLY A 27 8.34 -11.17 -13.33
CA GLY A 27 9.34 -10.12 -13.30
C GLY A 27 10.57 -10.51 -14.08
N GLY A 28 11.46 -9.54 -14.27
CA GLY A 28 12.77 -9.74 -14.85
C GLY A 28 13.73 -8.63 -14.40
N ASP A 29 15.00 -8.81 -14.72
CA ASP A 29 16.02 -7.82 -14.43
C ASP A 29 15.83 -6.56 -15.27
N GLY A 30 16.12 -5.40 -14.67
CA GLY A 30 16.09 -4.10 -15.32
C GLY A 30 15.12 -3.12 -14.68
N GLY A 31 15.30 -1.84 -15.03
CA GLY A 31 14.41 -0.77 -14.60
C GLY A 31 13.18 -0.62 -15.49
N CYS A 32 12.21 0.15 -15.02
CA CYS A 32 11.04 0.49 -15.81
C CYS A 32 11.40 1.33 -17.04
N SER A 33 11.20 0.79 -18.24
CA SER A 33 11.34 1.54 -19.49
C SER A 33 10.19 2.55 -19.66
N GLN A 34 10.41 3.59 -20.49
CA GLN A 34 9.37 4.58 -20.77
C GLN A 34 8.15 3.95 -21.46
N SER A 35 8.35 2.96 -22.34
CA SER A 35 7.25 2.26 -23.00
C SER A 35 6.42 1.45 -22.01
N SER A 36 7.07 0.72 -21.09
CA SER A 36 6.40 -0.01 -20.01
C SER A 36 5.59 0.93 -19.11
N GLN A 37 6.18 2.05 -18.68
CA GLN A 37 5.49 3.04 -17.84
C GLN A 37 4.23 3.59 -18.54
N ARG A 38 4.32 3.92 -19.84
CA ARG A 38 3.17 4.42 -20.60
C ARG A 38 2.01 3.42 -20.64
N ILE A 39 2.29 2.13 -20.82
CA ILE A 39 1.23 1.10 -20.86
C ILE A 39 0.63 0.91 -19.46
N ILE A 40 1.45 0.95 -18.42
CA ILE A 40 0.99 0.90 -17.02
C ILE A 40 0.05 2.07 -16.74
N ASP A 41 0.46 3.29 -17.06
CA ASP A 41 -0.35 4.50 -16.84
C ASP A 41 -1.68 4.44 -17.62
N LYS A 42 -1.64 4.01 -18.89
CA LYS A 42 -2.86 3.78 -19.68
C LYS A 42 -3.78 2.75 -19.03
N THR A 43 -3.22 1.68 -18.48
CA THR A 43 -3.98 0.60 -17.83
C THR A 43 -4.61 1.09 -16.52
N THR A 44 -3.88 1.83 -15.69
CA THR A 44 -4.42 2.39 -14.44
C THR A 44 -5.45 3.48 -14.68
N ASN A 45 -5.30 4.27 -15.76
CA ASN A 45 -6.29 5.27 -16.15
C ASN A 45 -7.64 4.67 -16.57
N LEU A 46 -7.67 3.39 -16.94
CA LEU A 46 -8.92 2.63 -17.16
C LEU A 46 -9.56 2.14 -15.85
N GLY A 47 -8.97 2.44 -14.69
CA GLY A 47 -9.51 2.08 -13.38
C GLY A 47 -9.05 0.73 -12.83
N ALA A 48 -8.09 0.07 -13.48
CA ALA A 48 -7.52 -1.19 -13.00
C ALA A 48 -6.33 -0.98 -12.06
N LEU A 49 -6.34 -1.63 -10.89
CA LEU A 49 -5.16 -1.74 -10.03
C LEU A 49 -4.24 -2.86 -10.55
N ILE A 50 -2.96 -2.55 -10.73
CA ILE A 50 -1.94 -3.54 -11.14
C ILE A 50 -1.16 -3.98 -9.90
N VAL A 51 -1.26 -5.25 -9.55
CA VAL A 51 -0.57 -5.86 -8.40
C VAL A 51 0.55 -6.75 -8.93
N ILE A 52 1.78 -6.53 -8.49
CA ILE A 52 2.96 -7.16 -9.08
C ILE A 52 3.85 -7.82 -8.04
N ALA A 53 4.51 -8.91 -8.43
CA ALA A 53 5.54 -9.54 -7.61
C ALA A 53 6.79 -8.65 -7.52
N ALA A 54 7.39 -8.53 -6.33
CA ALA A 54 8.62 -7.75 -6.16
C ALA A 54 9.86 -8.39 -6.81
N GLY A 55 9.86 -9.72 -6.99
CA GLY A 55 10.97 -10.55 -7.49
C GLY A 55 11.61 -11.41 -6.39
N ASN A 56 12.41 -12.40 -6.79
CA ASN A 56 12.88 -13.50 -5.93
C ASN A 56 14.43 -13.61 -5.89
N GLU A 57 15.13 -12.51 -6.14
CA GLU A 57 16.60 -12.49 -6.31
C GLU A 57 17.33 -11.94 -5.07
N ASN A 58 16.60 -11.65 -3.98
CA ASN A 58 17.11 -11.00 -2.78
C ASN A 58 17.87 -9.70 -3.10
N GLN A 59 17.29 -8.87 -3.96
CA GLN A 59 17.87 -7.59 -4.38
C GLN A 59 16.90 -6.41 -4.18
N ASP A 60 17.39 -5.20 -4.43
CA ASP A 60 16.55 -4.00 -4.40
C ASP A 60 15.56 -4.02 -5.58
N ALA A 61 14.27 -3.95 -5.26
CA ALA A 61 13.17 -3.98 -6.22
C ALA A 61 13.18 -2.81 -7.23
N SER A 62 13.98 -1.76 -7.00
CA SER A 62 14.26 -0.73 -8.01
C SER A 62 15.01 -1.24 -9.24
N ARG A 63 15.60 -2.44 -9.15
CA ARG A 63 16.35 -3.10 -10.24
C ARG A 63 15.54 -4.16 -10.97
N THR A 64 14.28 -4.36 -10.61
CA THR A 64 13.41 -5.34 -11.28
C THR A 64 12.25 -4.67 -11.99
N TRP A 65 11.89 -5.24 -13.14
CA TRP A 65 10.72 -4.85 -13.90
C TRP A 65 9.65 -5.93 -13.75
N PRO A 66 8.36 -5.57 -13.61
CA PRO A 66 7.79 -4.22 -13.55
C PRO A 66 7.82 -3.56 -12.16
N SER A 67 8.43 -4.19 -11.16
CA SER A 67 8.45 -3.72 -9.75
C SER A 67 8.93 -2.27 -9.57
N SER A 68 9.86 -1.83 -10.40
CA SER A 68 10.45 -0.50 -10.39
C SER A 68 9.60 0.60 -11.05
N CYS A 69 8.49 0.24 -11.70
CA CYS A 69 7.56 1.19 -12.33
C CYS A 69 6.77 1.98 -11.27
N ASN A 70 6.22 3.12 -11.67
CA ASN A 70 5.19 3.83 -10.88
C ASN A 70 3.80 3.28 -11.23
N ASN A 71 2.77 3.62 -10.44
CA ASN A 71 1.37 3.20 -10.66
C ASN A 71 1.17 1.67 -10.63
N VAL A 72 1.98 0.99 -9.84
CA VAL A 72 1.89 -0.45 -9.58
C VAL A 72 1.98 -0.71 -8.09
N LEU A 73 1.29 -1.75 -7.61
CA LEU A 73 1.36 -2.20 -6.23
C LEU A 73 2.31 -3.40 -6.14
N SER A 74 3.58 -3.13 -5.84
CA SER A 74 4.61 -4.16 -5.71
C SER A 74 4.57 -4.85 -4.34
N VAL A 75 4.57 -6.19 -4.36
CA VAL A 75 4.32 -7.06 -3.21
C VAL A 75 5.53 -7.93 -2.88
N GLY A 76 6.03 -7.77 -1.66
CA GLY A 76 7.08 -8.62 -1.08
C GLY A 76 6.54 -9.91 -0.47
N ALA A 77 7.41 -10.89 -0.25
CA ALA A 77 7.04 -12.18 0.31
C ALA A 77 7.46 -12.32 1.78
N THR A 78 6.57 -12.84 2.61
CA THR A 78 6.88 -13.27 3.98
C THR A 78 6.88 -14.79 4.14
N THR A 79 7.59 -15.23 5.17
CA THR A 79 7.49 -16.57 5.73
C THR A 79 6.27 -16.69 6.65
N PRO A 80 5.80 -17.92 6.99
CA PRO A 80 4.76 -18.13 8.00
C PRO A 80 5.02 -17.48 9.36
N LYS A 81 6.29 -17.19 9.68
CA LYS A 81 6.66 -16.51 10.93
C LYS A 81 6.51 -14.98 10.86
N GLY A 82 6.00 -14.42 9.77
CA GLY A 82 5.86 -12.97 9.57
C GLY A 82 7.19 -12.24 9.35
N LYS A 83 8.24 -12.97 8.96
CA LYS A 83 9.55 -12.45 8.55
C LYS A 83 9.65 -12.37 7.04
N ARG A 84 10.51 -11.51 6.49
CA ARG A 84 10.82 -11.49 5.05
C ARG A 84 11.29 -12.88 4.59
N ALA A 85 10.77 -13.35 3.47
CA ALA A 85 11.28 -14.56 2.82
C ALA A 85 12.71 -14.28 2.31
N PRO A 86 13.70 -15.17 2.53
CA PRO A 86 15.10 -14.89 2.19
C PRO A 86 15.33 -14.46 0.74
N PHE A 87 14.55 -14.98 -0.20
CA PHE A 87 14.61 -14.65 -1.62
C PHE A 87 13.90 -13.34 -1.99
N SER A 88 13.01 -12.80 -1.14
CA SER A 88 12.15 -11.69 -1.54
C SER A 88 12.99 -10.45 -1.85
N ASN A 89 12.74 -9.82 -2.99
CA ASN A 89 13.24 -8.48 -3.22
C ASN A 89 12.67 -7.50 -2.20
N TYR A 90 13.41 -6.41 -1.99
CA TYR A 90 13.22 -5.47 -0.89
C TYR A 90 13.42 -4.03 -1.34
N GLY A 91 13.23 -3.08 -0.41
CA GLY A 91 13.53 -1.66 -0.63
C GLY A 91 12.29 -0.81 -0.86
N ALA A 92 12.50 0.46 -1.21
CA ALA A 92 11.44 1.48 -1.25
C ALA A 92 10.39 1.26 -2.35
N ARG A 93 10.65 0.36 -3.32
CA ARG A 93 9.67 -0.01 -4.35
C ARG A 93 8.67 -1.07 -3.88
N VAL A 94 8.93 -1.75 -2.76
CA VAL A 94 7.97 -2.70 -2.19
C VAL A 94 6.99 -1.93 -1.31
N HIS A 95 5.69 -2.01 -1.62
CA HIS A 95 4.66 -1.21 -0.95
C HIS A 95 4.10 -1.92 0.28
N LEU A 96 3.91 -3.24 0.18
CA LEU A 96 3.43 -4.12 1.24
C LEU A 96 3.89 -5.56 0.98
N ALA A 97 3.63 -6.45 1.93
CA ALA A 97 3.98 -7.85 1.84
C ALA A 97 2.76 -8.76 2.02
N ALA A 98 2.92 -10.01 1.60
CA ALA A 98 1.95 -11.07 1.88
C ALA A 98 2.68 -12.42 2.03
N PRO A 99 2.01 -13.46 2.57
CA PRO A 99 2.57 -14.80 2.66
C PRO A 99 3.05 -15.30 1.29
N GLY A 100 4.32 -15.71 1.23
CA GLY A 100 4.97 -16.12 -0.02
C GLY A 100 5.83 -17.37 0.11
N THR A 101 5.88 -18.03 1.27
CA THR A 101 6.54 -19.35 1.40
C THR A 101 5.58 -20.36 2.00
N ASN A 102 5.72 -21.63 1.60
CA ASN A 102 4.85 -22.72 2.05
C ASN A 102 3.37 -22.44 1.72
N ILE A 103 3.10 -21.98 0.50
CA ILE A 103 1.75 -21.67 0.04
C ILE A 103 1.19 -22.89 -0.69
N LEU A 104 0.17 -23.51 -0.10
CA LEU A 104 -0.61 -24.55 -0.75
C LEU A 104 -1.55 -23.90 -1.77
N SER A 105 -1.42 -24.27 -3.04
CA SER A 105 -2.31 -23.75 -4.09
C SER A 105 -2.59 -24.82 -5.13
N THR A 106 -3.51 -24.52 -6.05
CA THR A 106 -3.80 -25.39 -7.18
C THR A 106 -2.60 -25.44 -8.12
N ILE A 107 -2.32 -26.63 -8.63
CA ILE A 107 -1.31 -26.88 -9.66
C ILE A 107 -1.91 -27.77 -10.74
N ASP A 108 -1.30 -27.74 -11.91
CA ASP A 108 -1.44 -28.83 -12.87
C ASP A 108 -0.24 -29.78 -12.75
N VAL A 109 -0.49 -31.08 -12.81
CA VAL A 109 0.59 -32.10 -12.73
C VAL A 109 1.33 -32.30 -14.06
N GLY A 110 0.77 -31.77 -15.16
CA GLY A 110 1.40 -31.72 -16.46
C GLY A 110 2.56 -30.72 -16.49
N GLN A 111 3.60 -31.09 -17.22
CA GLN A 111 4.83 -30.27 -17.35
C GLN A 111 4.81 -29.35 -18.57
N ALA A 112 3.97 -29.65 -19.57
CA ALA A 112 3.91 -28.95 -20.85
C ALA A 112 2.49 -28.47 -21.24
N GLY A 113 1.52 -28.67 -20.36
CA GLY A 113 0.12 -28.31 -20.59
C GLY A 113 -0.79 -28.93 -19.53
N PRO A 114 -2.07 -28.54 -19.51
CA PRO A 114 -3.03 -29.05 -18.54
C PRO A 114 -3.25 -30.57 -18.70
N VAL A 115 -3.05 -31.32 -17.62
CA VAL A 115 -3.27 -32.77 -17.57
C VAL A 115 -4.27 -33.12 -16.47
N ARG A 116 -4.02 -32.63 -15.26
CA ARG A 116 -4.87 -32.92 -14.10
C ARG A 116 -4.60 -31.91 -12.99
N SER A 117 -5.67 -31.34 -12.45
CA SER A 117 -5.62 -30.47 -11.28
C SER A 117 -5.18 -31.23 -10.02
N SER A 118 -4.31 -30.62 -9.23
CA SER A 118 -3.90 -31.09 -7.91
C SER A 118 -3.62 -29.89 -7.00
N TYR A 119 -3.12 -30.16 -5.79
CA TYR A 119 -2.57 -29.15 -4.89
C TYR A 119 -1.07 -29.35 -4.71
N GLY A 120 -0.34 -28.25 -4.59
CA GLY A 120 1.10 -28.27 -4.35
C GLY A 120 1.57 -27.06 -3.56
N MET A 121 2.64 -27.26 -2.80
CA MET A 121 3.31 -26.19 -2.07
C MET A 121 4.22 -25.42 -3.02
N LYS A 122 4.07 -24.10 -3.07
CA LYS A 122 4.98 -23.21 -3.79
C LYS A 122 5.47 -22.06 -2.91
N ALA A 123 6.52 -21.40 -3.39
CA ALA A 123 7.11 -20.24 -2.77
C ALA A 123 7.51 -19.22 -3.84
N GLY A 124 7.41 -17.94 -3.49
CA GLY A 124 7.75 -16.81 -4.34
C GLY A 124 6.93 -15.58 -4.00
N THR A 125 7.43 -14.42 -4.39
CA THR A 125 6.61 -13.19 -4.49
C THR A 125 5.45 -13.39 -5.48
N SER A 126 5.60 -14.33 -6.43
CA SER A 126 4.52 -14.85 -7.28
C SER A 126 3.34 -15.45 -6.52
N MET A 127 3.52 -15.90 -5.28
CA MET A 127 2.44 -16.35 -4.39
C MET A 127 1.94 -15.21 -3.50
N ALA A 128 2.78 -14.25 -3.15
CA ALA A 128 2.38 -13.10 -2.34
C ALA A 128 1.47 -12.12 -3.11
N ALA A 129 1.81 -11.81 -4.37
CA ALA A 129 1.02 -10.92 -5.23
C ALA A 129 -0.47 -11.34 -5.39
N PRO A 130 -0.81 -12.62 -5.64
CA PRO A 130 -2.21 -13.02 -5.74
C PRO A 130 -2.96 -12.97 -4.41
N HIS A 131 -2.30 -13.10 -3.25
CA HIS A 131 -2.95 -12.85 -1.96
C HIS A 131 -3.42 -11.40 -1.86
N VAL A 132 -2.55 -10.43 -2.18
CA VAL A 132 -2.91 -9.01 -2.18
C VAL A 132 -4.01 -8.72 -3.21
N SER A 133 -3.93 -9.33 -4.40
CA SER A 133 -4.96 -9.19 -5.43
C SER A 133 -6.33 -9.70 -4.96
N GLY A 134 -6.37 -10.82 -4.23
CA GLY A 134 -7.59 -11.34 -3.62
C GLY A 134 -8.17 -10.38 -2.58
N VAL A 135 -7.32 -9.79 -1.72
CA VAL A 135 -7.78 -8.78 -0.76
C VAL A 135 -8.28 -7.52 -1.47
N ALA A 136 -7.61 -7.07 -2.54
CA ALA A 136 -8.08 -5.95 -3.35
C ALA A 136 -9.48 -6.19 -3.90
N ALA A 137 -9.76 -7.40 -4.40
CA ALA A 137 -11.09 -7.79 -4.87
C ALA A 137 -12.14 -7.79 -3.75
N LEU A 138 -11.80 -8.24 -2.54
CA LEU A 138 -12.70 -8.17 -1.38
C LEU A 138 -13.04 -6.71 -1.03
N VAL A 139 -12.05 -5.82 -1.06
CA VAL A 139 -12.24 -4.38 -0.79
C VAL A 139 -13.14 -3.73 -1.86
N ILE A 140 -12.94 -4.07 -3.14
CA ILE A 140 -13.82 -3.61 -4.23
C ILE A 140 -15.26 -4.10 -4.02
N SER A 141 -15.44 -5.38 -3.70
CA SER A 141 -16.77 -5.96 -3.44
C SER A 141 -17.48 -5.25 -2.29
N ALA A 142 -16.75 -5.00 -1.20
CA ALA A 142 -17.25 -4.26 -0.05
C ALA A 142 -17.57 -2.79 -0.38
N ALA A 143 -16.82 -2.14 -1.26
CA ALA A 143 -17.13 -0.79 -1.72
C ALA A 143 -18.40 -0.77 -2.56
N ASN A 144 -18.53 -1.72 -3.50
CA ASN A 144 -19.69 -1.85 -4.37
C ASN A 144 -20.98 -2.12 -3.57
N SER A 145 -20.91 -2.92 -2.50
CA SER A 145 -22.09 -3.21 -1.66
C SER A 145 -22.69 -1.99 -0.96
N ILE A 146 -21.92 -0.90 -0.84
CA ILE A 146 -22.36 0.39 -0.30
C ILE A 146 -22.43 1.49 -1.37
N GLY A 147 -22.42 1.11 -2.65
CA GLY A 147 -22.52 2.06 -3.78
C GLY A 147 -21.29 2.94 -3.98
N LYS A 148 -20.12 2.54 -3.47
CA LYS A 148 -18.86 3.27 -3.59
C LYS A 148 -17.98 2.65 -4.66
N THR A 149 -17.58 3.44 -5.65
CA THR A 149 -16.55 3.05 -6.62
C THR A 149 -15.21 3.59 -6.17
N LEU A 150 -14.19 2.73 -6.11
CA LEU A 150 -12.82 3.10 -5.74
C LEU A 150 -11.96 3.29 -6.98
N THR A 151 -11.12 4.33 -6.98
CA THR A 151 -10.02 4.46 -7.92
C THR A 151 -8.87 3.48 -7.56
N PRO A 152 -7.99 3.12 -8.51
CA PRO A 152 -6.81 2.30 -8.20
C PRO A 152 -5.94 2.87 -7.08
N SER A 153 -5.78 4.19 -7.03
CA SER A 153 -5.01 4.86 -5.98
C SER A 153 -5.68 4.69 -4.61
N GLU A 154 -6.99 4.91 -4.50
CA GLU A 154 -7.70 4.74 -3.23
C GLU A 154 -7.67 3.28 -2.75
N LEU A 155 -7.81 2.33 -3.68
CA LEU A 155 -7.70 0.90 -3.37
C LEU A 155 -6.29 0.54 -2.87
N SER A 156 -5.25 1.00 -3.56
CA SER A 156 -3.86 0.84 -3.14
C SER A 156 -3.62 1.44 -1.75
N ASP A 157 -4.09 2.66 -1.51
CA ASP A 157 -3.94 3.36 -0.23
C ASP A 157 -4.60 2.61 0.92
N ILE A 158 -5.80 2.05 0.70
CA ILE A 158 -6.49 1.21 1.68
C ILE A 158 -5.61 0.00 2.03
N LEU A 159 -5.14 -0.74 1.02
CA LEU A 159 -4.34 -1.95 1.24
C LEU A 159 -3.04 -1.66 1.99
N VAL A 160 -2.35 -0.58 1.66
CA VAL A 160 -1.07 -0.18 2.27
C VAL A 160 -1.26 0.32 3.71
N ARG A 161 -2.30 1.12 3.99
CA ARG A 161 -2.48 1.72 5.33
C ARG A 161 -3.11 0.77 6.35
N THR A 162 -3.76 -0.31 5.90
CA THR A 162 -4.42 -1.29 6.79
C THR A 162 -3.60 -2.55 7.00
N THR A 163 -2.31 -2.57 6.63
CA THR A 163 -1.46 -3.74 6.87
C THR A 163 -1.28 -4.04 8.35
N SER A 164 -1.18 -5.33 8.67
CA SER A 164 -0.69 -5.81 9.96
C SER A 164 0.83 -5.66 10.07
N ARG A 165 1.35 -5.58 11.29
CA ARG A 165 2.79 -5.44 11.55
C ARG A 165 3.53 -6.74 11.24
N PHE A 166 4.79 -6.61 10.80
CA PHE A 166 5.71 -7.75 10.76
C PHE A 166 5.97 -8.30 12.17
N ASN A 167 6.36 -9.57 12.23
CA ASN A 167 6.80 -10.15 13.48
C ASN A 167 8.22 -9.66 13.80
N GLY A 168 8.34 -8.58 14.56
CA GLY A 168 9.61 -7.97 14.94
C GLY A 168 10.34 -7.27 13.78
N ARG A 169 11.59 -6.90 14.02
CA ARG A 169 12.40 -6.16 13.04
C ARG A 169 12.72 -7.02 11.80
N LEU A 170 12.59 -6.41 10.63
CA LEU A 170 13.02 -6.97 9.36
C LEU A 170 14.51 -6.68 9.11
N ASP A 171 15.16 -7.56 8.37
CA ASP A 171 16.54 -7.43 7.90
C ASP A 171 16.67 -6.42 6.74
N ARG A 172 15.60 -6.28 5.93
CA ARG A 172 15.47 -5.34 4.82
C ARG A 172 14.04 -4.79 4.74
N GLY A 173 13.86 -3.62 4.11
CA GLY A 173 12.55 -2.99 3.96
C GLY A 173 11.62 -3.79 3.05
N LEU A 174 10.38 -4.03 3.49
CA LEU A 174 9.40 -4.86 2.79
C LEU A 174 8.02 -4.19 2.73
N GLY A 175 8.00 -2.86 2.58
CA GLY A 175 6.78 -2.07 2.60
C GLY A 175 6.20 -1.82 4.00
N SER A 176 4.92 -1.43 4.04
CA SER A 176 4.24 -0.98 5.25
C SER A 176 3.88 -2.09 6.25
N GLY A 177 3.78 -3.34 5.78
CA GLY A 177 3.36 -4.47 6.61
C GLY A 177 2.87 -5.66 5.79
N ILE A 178 2.20 -6.60 6.46
CA ILE A 178 1.57 -7.76 5.84
C ILE A 178 0.09 -7.44 5.59
N VAL A 179 -0.40 -7.70 4.38
CA VAL A 179 -1.81 -7.46 4.00
C VAL A 179 -2.79 -8.06 5.02
N ASP A 180 -3.80 -7.28 5.42
CA ASP A 180 -4.84 -7.69 6.36
C ASP A 180 -6.21 -7.46 5.71
N ALA A 181 -6.87 -8.57 5.34
CA ALA A 181 -8.15 -8.52 4.64
C ALA A 181 -9.27 -7.92 5.49
N ASN A 182 -9.30 -8.24 6.77
CA ASN A 182 -10.35 -7.77 7.67
C ASN A 182 -10.22 -6.27 7.91
N ALA A 183 -9.00 -5.78 8.17
CA ALA A 183 -8.76 -4.35 8.33
C ALA A 183 -9.05 -3.57 7.04
N ALA A 184 -8.67 -4.10 5.88
CA ALA A 184 -8.89 -3.46 4.57
C ALA A 184 -10.39 -3.35 4.22
N VAL A 185 -11.16 -4.42 4.38
CA VAL A 185 -12.60 -4.43 4.12
C VAL A 185 -13.34 -3.51 5.10
N ASN A 186 -13.00 -3.57 6.39
CA ASN A 186 -13.61 -2.70 7.41
C ASN A 186 -13.25 -1.22 7.21
N ALA A 187 -12.11 -0.90 6.60
CA ALA A 187 -11.76 0.47 6.26
C ALA A 187 -12.66 1.08 5.18
N VAL A 188 -13.40 0.25 4.44
CA VAL A 188 -14.43 0.68 3.48
C VAL A 188 -15.83 0.60 4.08
N LEU A 189 -16.20 -0.50 4.73
CA LEU A 189 -17.52 -0.70 5.32
C LEU A 189 -17.77 0.14 6.58
N GLY A 190 -16.70 0.43 7.33
CA GLY A 190 -16.73 1.24 8.55
C GLY A 190 -17.18 2.69 8.34
N ASP A 191 -17.30 3.16 7.08
CA ASP A 191 -17.95 4.43 6.73
C ASP A 191 -19.46 4.45 7.08
N GLN A 192 -20.11 3.30 7.38
CA GLN A 192 -21.54 3.22 7.74
C GLN A 192 -21.83 3.01 9.24
N ASN A 193 -20.87 2.52 10.04
CA ASN A 193 -21.04 2.24 11.48
C ASN A 193 -20.12 3.07 12.40
N ARG A 194 -19.41 4.06 11.85
CA ARG A 194 -18.74 5.09 12.62
C ARG A 194 -19.26 6.46 12.18
N ALA A 195 -20.03 7.09 13.04
CA ALA A 195 -19.94 8.53 13.25
C ALA A 195 -18.53 8.89 13.75
N GLN A 196 -17.51 8.69 12.91
CA GLN A 196 -16.23 9.35 13.05
C GLN A 196 -16.15 10.41 11.97
N PRO A 197 -15.86 11.67 12.33
CA PRO A 197 -15.84 12.76 11.38
C PRO A 197 -14.82 12.45 10.29
N ARG A 198 -15.30 12.48 9.05
CA ARG A 198 -14.46 12.59 7.85
C ARG A 198 -13.41 13.68 8.10
N PRO A 199 -12.13 13.49 7.77
CA PRO A 199 -11.16 14.58 7.83
C PRO A 199 -11.66 15.71 6.90
N PRO A 200 -11.81 16.94 7.39
CA PRO A 200 -12.24 18.04 6.54
C PRO A 200 -11.20 18.29 5.43
N VAL A 201 -11.69 18.57 4.23
CA VAL A 201 -10.89 19.13 3.14
C VAL A 201 -10.37 20.48 3.62
N ASN A 202 -9.05 20.68 3.71
CA ASN A 202 -8.52 22.00 4.05
C ASN A 202 -8.33 22.83 2.79
N GLN A 203 -8.86 24.04 2.85
CA GLN A 203 -8.53 25.10 1.91
C GLN A 203 -7.08 25.56 2.15
N PRO A 204 -6.32 25.90 1.08
CA PRO A 204 -5.01 26.51 1.24
C PRO A 204 -5.16 27.88 1.93
N ILE A 205 -4.45 28.07 3.05
CA ILE A 205 -4.36 29.37 3.73
C ILE A 205 -3.13 30.08 3.15
N ASN A 206 -3.35 31.20 2.47
CA ASN A 206 -2.29 31.99 1.86
C ASN A 206 -1.43 32.68 2.93
N SER A 207 -0.13 32.34 2.96
CA SER A 207 1.01 33.26 3.22
C SER A 207 2.30 32.46 3.29
N GLY A 208 3.08 32.42 2.20
CA GLY A 208 4.52 32.05 2.15
C GLY A 208 4.94 30.63 2.54
N ASN A 209 4.25 29.96 3.46
CA ASN A 209 4.40 28.59 3.92
C ASN A 209 3.03 27.92 3.80
N LYS A 210 2.91 26.88 2.97
CA LYS A 210 1.64 26.13 2.84
C LYS A 210 1.40 25.33 4.12
N VAL A 211 0.41 25.73 4.90
CA VAL A 211 0.00 25.02 6.12
C VAL A 211 -1.22 24.15 5.81
N TYR A 212 -1.10 22.86 6.11
CA TYR A 212 -2.19 21.89 6.02
C TYR A 212 -2.58 21.46 7.43
N LYS A 213 -3.87 21.55 7.77
CA LYS A 213 -4.37 21.18 9.10
C LYS A 213 -5.17 19.87 9.02
N SER A 214 -5.55 19.27 10.13
CA SER A 214 -6.72 18.38 10.14
C SER A 214 -7.57 18.84 11.31
N ASN A 215 -8.82 19.21 11.05
CA ASN A 215 -9.72 19.66 12.10
C ASN A 215 -10.56 18.49 12.68
N GLY A 216 -10.35 17.27 12.20
CA GLY A 216 -10.99 16.07 12.76
C GLY A 216 -10.25 15.61 14.02
N LYS A 217 -10.93 15.59 15.16
CA LYS A 217 -10.41 14.96 16.39
C LYS A 217 -10.62 13.45 16.30
N VAL A 218 -9.58 12.67 16.60
CA VAL A 218 -9.65 11.20 16.65
C VAL A 218 -9.40 10.75 18.09
N ALA A 219 -10.31 9.94 18.63
CA ALA A 219 -10.15 9.39 19.98
C ALA A 219 -9.13 8.24 19.97
N ILE A 220 -8.05 8.39 20.73
CA ILE A 220 -7.09 7.32 21.02
C ILE A 220 -7.66 6.49 22.16
N ARG A 221 -7.87 5.19 21.92
CA ARG A 221 -8.31 4.24 22.94
C ARG A 221 -7.11 3.43 23.42
N ASP A 222 -7.10 3.04 24.69
CA ASP A 222 -6.03 2.24 25.27
C ASP A 222 -5.75 0.98 24.45
N LEU A 223 -4.46 0.68 24.26
CA LEU A 223 -3.95 -0.48 23.51
C LEU A 223 -4.44 -0.58 22.05
N ARG A 224 -4.89 0.54 21.46
CA ARG A 224 -5.33 0.61 20.06
C ARG A 224 -4.55 1.66 19.30
N SER A 225 -4.22 1.35 18.04
CA SER A 225 -3.70 2.34 17.10
C SER A 225 -4.85 3.13 16.47
N VAL A 226 -4.60 4.41 16.21
CA VAL A 226 -5.50 5.27 15.43
C VAL A 226 -4.70 6.06 14.41
N THR A 227 -5.35 6.42 13.31
CA THR A 227 -4.72 7.18 12.23
C THR A 227 -5.55 8.44 11.97
N SER A 228 -4.87 9.57 11.82
CA SER A 228 -5.43 10.81 11.29
C SER A 228 -4.65 11.19 10.04
N GLY A 229 -5.36 11.63 9.00
CA GLY A 229 -4.77 11.99 7.70
C GLY A 229 -4.86 13.48 7.42
N ILE A 230 -3.85 14.00 6.73
CA ILE A 230 -3.85 15.33 6.11
C ILE A 230 -3.56 15.12 4.63
N ARG A 231 -4.46 15.59 3.74
CA ARG A 231 -4.19 15.60 2.29
C ARG A 231 -3.50 16.89 1.91
N VAL A 232 -2.42 16.76 1.15
CA VAL A 232 -1.62 17.86 0.60
C VAL A 232 -1.88 17.89 -0.90
N ASN A 233 -2.77 18.78 -1.36
CA ASN A 233 -3.08 18.93 -2.78
C ASN A 233 -2.14 19.95 -3.43
N ASP A 234 -0.88 19.56 -3.60
CA ASP A 234 0.09 20.39 -4.32
C ASP A 234 0.71 19.57 -5.45
N GLN A 235 0.47 19.98 -6.70
CA GLN A 235 1.02 19.30 -7.88
C GLN A 235 2.53 19.54 -8.06
N ALA A 236 3.14 20.36 -7.21
CA ALA A 236 4.58 20.56 -7.18
C ALA A 236 5.26 19.41 -6.42
N ARG A 237 6.28 18.80 -7.03
CA ARG A 237 7.23 17.93 -6.31
C ARG A 237 7.62 18.62 -5.01
N VAL A 238 7.51 17.95 -3.86
CA VAL A 238 8.09 18.44 -2.60
C VAL A 238 9.62 18.28 -2.68
N GLY A 239 10.22 19.02 -3.61
CA GLY A 239 11.65 19.05 -3.84
C GLY A 239 12.30 19.68 -2.64
N SER A 240 12.98 18.86 -1.82
CA SER A 240 13.86 19.28 -0.74
C SER A 240 13.25 20.17 0.37
N ALA A 241 11.93 20.31 0.44
CA ALA A 241 11.29 21.08 1.50
C ALA A 241 11.32 20.32 2.84
N ASN A 242 11.51 21.05 3.93
CA ASN A 242 11.24 20.54 5.27
C ASN A 242 9.73 20.72 5.54
N ILE A 243 9.04 19.66 5.94
CA ILE A 243 7.67 19.76 6.42
C ILE A 243 7.72 19.84 7.94
N THR A 244 7.03 20.84 8.50
CA THR A 244 6.79 20.94 9.93
C THR A 244 5.38 20.47 10.22
N LEU A 245 5.26 19.43 11.05
CA LEU A 245 4.00 18.90 11.53
C LEU A 245 3.80 19.34 12.98
N THR A 246 2.71 20.03 13.25
CA THR A 246 2.29 20.34 14.61
C THR A 246 1.25 19.31 15.06
N LEU A 247 1.51 18.65 16.19
CA LEU A 247 0.62 17.67 16.80
C LEU A 247 -0.05 18.26 18.04
N ASP A 248 -1.34 17.97 18.21
CA ASP A 248 -2.09 18.16 19.46
C ASP A 248 -2.76 16.82 19.80
N ILE A 249 -2.07 16.02 20.61
CA ILE A 249 -2.56 14.74 21.13
C ILE A 249 -2.74 14.87 22.63
N ARG A 250 -3.92 14.49 23.13
CA ARG A 250 -4.25 14.48 24.56
C ARG A 250 -4.46 13.04 25.02
N HIS A 251 -3.76 12.61 26.07
CA HIS A 251 -3.82 11.24 26.58
C HIS A 251 -3.54 11.15 28.09
N GLY A 252 -4.17 10.21 28.79
CA GLY A 252 -3.98 10.09 30.25
C GLY A 252 -2.55 9.77 30.66
N ASP A 253 -1.81 9.03 29.82
CA ASP A 253 -0.40 8.70 30.01
C ASP A 253 0.34 8.71 28.66
N ARG A 254 1.26 9.66 28.48
CA ARG A 254 2.02 9.82 27.24
C ARG A 254 3.02 8.69 27.00
N SER A 255 3.50 8.02 28.05
CA SER A 255 4.48 6.92 27.93
C SER A 255 3.92 5.70 27.18
N LEU A 256 2.59 5.60 27.07
CA LEU A 256 1.90 4.55 26.35
C LEU A 256 1.69 4.87 24.87
N LEU A 257 2.06 6.07 24.41
CA LEU A 257 1.84 6.49 23.03
C LEU A 257 3.05 6.23 22.15
N ALA A 258 2.87 5.41 21.12
CA ALA A 258 3.74 5.41 19.95
C ALA A 258 3.12 6.27 18.85
N VAL A 259 3.82 7.31 18.40
CA VAL A 259 3.36 8.20 17.33
C VAL A 259 4.29 8.06 16.13
N GLU A 260 3.70 7.73 14.99
CA GLU A 260 4.39 7.52 13.73
C GLU A 260 3.74 8.43 12.68
N LEU A 261 4.57 9.18 11.94
CA LEU A 261 4.12 9.82 10.71
C LEU A 261 4.45 8.90 9.54
N ILE A 262 3.47 8.65 8.68
CA ILE A 262 3.61 7.80 7.49
C ILE A 262 3.48 8.71 6.28
N ALA A 263 4.55 8.81 5.48
CA ALA A 263 4.53 9.56 4.23
C ALA A 263 3.83 8.77 3.11
N PRO A 264 3.39 9.41 2.01
CA PRO A 264 2.77 8.71 0.88
C PRO A 264 3.63 7.59 0.28
N SER A 265 4.97 7.70 0.38
CA SER A 265 5.90 6.63 -0.01
C SER A 265 5.87 5.38 0.89
N GLY A 266 5.12 5.42 1.99
CA GLY A 266 5.13 4.41 3.06
C GLY A 266 6.28 4.58 4.06
N ARG A 267 7.14 5.58 3.91
CA ARG A 267 8.23 5.85 4.86
C ARG A 267 7.67 6.29 6.22
N ILE A 268 8.17 5.64 7.28
CA ILE A 268 7.78 5.91 8.66
C ILE A 268 8.80 6.84 9.33
N TYR A 269 8.28 7.92 9.93
CA TYR A 269 9.02 8.86 10.75
C TYR A 269 8.52 8.75 12.20
N PRO A 270 9.22 8.03 13.08
CA PRO A 270 8.83 7.92 14.48
C PRO A 270 8.98 9.26 15.18
N ILE A 271 7.97 9.64 15.97
CA ILE A 271 7.95 10.88 16.72
C ILE A 271 8.30 10.57 18.17
N ASN A 272 9.59 10.76 18.49
CA ASN A 272 10.10 10.58 19.84
C ASN A 272 9.59 11.69 20.75
N HIS A 273 9.04 11.30 21.89
CA HIS A 273 8.69 12.21 22.97
C HIS A 273 9.58 11.93 24.18
N ASP A 274 9.87 12.96 24.97
CA ASP A 274 10.88 12.96 26.05
C ASP A 274 10.49 12.15 27.30
N GLY A 275 9.50 11.25 27.21
CA GLY A 275 9.13 10.31 28.27
C GLY A 275 8.60 10.93 29.56
N LYS A 276 8.42 12.25 29.63
CA LYS A 276 7.93 12.93 30.83
C LYS A 276 6.43 12.68 31.02
N ARG A 277 6.00 12.54 32.28
CA ARG A 277 4.60 12.40 32.74
C ARG A 277 3.80 13.70 32.54
N GLN A 278 3.73 14.21 31.32
CA GLN A 278 2.77 15.25 30.95
C GLN A 278 1.65 14.63 30.10
N PRO A 279 0.38 15.04 30.31
CA PRO A 279 -0.78 14.40 29.70
C PRO A 279 -0.90 14.66 28.18
N ASN A 280 -0.16 15.61 27.61
CA ASN A 280 -0.36 16.00 26.20
C ASN A 280 0.95 15.95 25.40
N ILE A 281 0.82 15.60 24.11
CA ILE A 281 1.82 15.86 23.07
C ILE A 281 1.35 17.12 22.33
N VAL A 282 1.86 18.28 22.74
CA VAL A 282 1.69 19.53 22.00
C VAL A 282 3.07 19.97 21.54
N GLY A 283 3.33 19.96 20.24
CA GLY A 283 4.66 20.29 19.73
C GLY A 283 4.76 20.21 18.21
N SER A 284 5.83 20.78 17.67
CA SER A 284 6.14 20.75 16.25
C SER A 284 7.34 19.87 15.98
N VAL A 285 7.24 19.01 14.98
CA VAL A 285 8.32 18.15 14.49
C VAL A 285 8.58 18.49 13.04
N THR A 286 9.83 18.82 12.72
CA THR A 286 10.26 19.10 11.35
C THR A 286 11.01 17.90 10.79
N PHE A 287 10.64 17.45 9.61
CA PHE A 287 11.27 16.34 8.91
C PHE A 287 11.58 16.73 7.48
N GLY A 288 12.76 16.31 7.02
CA GLY A 288 13.16 16.46 5.63
C GLY A 288 12.47 15.40 4.78
N VAL A 289 11.54 15.83 3.93
CA VAL A 289 10.81 14.95 2.98
C VAL A 289 11.50 14.88 1.62
N LYS A 290 12.83 14.77 1.61
CA LYS A 290 13.57 14.61 0.36
C LYS A 290 13.08 13.36 -0.37
N ASN A 291 12.50 13.56 -1.56
CA ASN A 291 12.02 12.52 -2.47
C ASN A 291 10.71 11.81 -2.08
N GLU A 292 9.91 12.38 -1.18
CA GLU A 292 8.53 11.90 -0.96
C GLU A 292 7.67 12.28 -2.19
N ARG A 293 7.00 11.29 -2.79
CA ARG A 293 6.10 11.46 -3.95
C ARG A 293 4.69 11.09 -3.54
#